data_AF-H4F561-F1
#
_entry.id   AF-H4F561-F1
#
_cell.length_a   1.000
_cell.length_b   1.000
_cell.length_c   1.000
_cell.angle_alpha   90.00
_cell.angle_beta   90.00
_cell.angle_gamma   90.00
#
_symmetry.space_group_name_H-M   'P 1'
#
loop_
_entity.id
_entity.type
_entity.pdbx_description
1 polymer ?
#
loop_
_entity_poly.entity_id
_entity_poly.type
_entity_poly.pdbx_seq_one_letter_code
_entity_poly.pdbx_strand_id
1 'polypeptide(L)'
;KAGRDRLELLERNAAVFRAVLSEVLPVVPDAILLIASNPVDIMTQITTRISGLAPQRIIGSGTILDTARFRSLVGRHLGISPQSVHAYVLGEHGDSEVLAWSSARAGSISLQSFAEQVDHPLTEDVRASIDDGVRNAAYKIINGKGSTYYGIGAGLARIVKAIAQDHRDVLSVSIVTPEVTGVRDVALSIPRVIGRAGVITDLFPDLDEHEYGALNRSASLLKALADSVRL
;
A
#
# COMPACT_ATOMS: atom_id res chain seq x y z
N LYS A 1 -20.45 0.50 -21.01
CA LYS A 1 -20.05 1.64 -20.14
C LYS A 1 -19.07 1.10 -19.10
N ALA A 2 -17.79 1.47 -19.18
CA ALA A 2 -16.69 0.89 -18.38
C ALA A 2 -16.89 0.94 -16.85
N GLY A 3 -17.63 1.93 -16.33
CA GLY A 3 -17.88 2.05 -14.89
C GLY A 3 -18.90 1.05 -14.31
N ARG A 4 -19.86 0.57 -15.12
CA ARG A 4 -20.89 -0.38 -14.64
C ARG A 4 -20.29 -1.77 -14.40
N ASP A 5 -19.38 -2.17 -15.28
CA ASP A 5 -18.68 -3.46 -15.22
C ASP A 5 -17.74 -3.55 -14.00
N ARG A 6 -17.04 -2.45 -13.68
CA ARG A 6 -16.18 -2.38 -12.48
C ARG A 6 -16.99 -2.51 -11.18
N LEU A 7 -18.15 -1.87 -11.09
CA LEU A 7 -18.99 -1.96 -9.90
C LEU A 7 -19.60 -3.36 -9.75
N GLU A 8 -20.13 -3.93 -10.82
CA GLU A 8 -20.67 -5.30 -10.83
C GLU A 8 -19.59 -6.33 -10.43
N LEU A 9 -18.35 -6.14 -10.88
CA LEU A 9 -17.22 -6.96 -10.46
C LEU A 9 -16.92 -6.83 -8.96
N LEU A 10 -16.95 -5.61 -8.41
CA LEU A 10 -16.73 -5.39 -6.97
C LEU A 10 -17.84 -6.02 -6.11
N GLU A 11 -19.10 -5.91 -6.53
CA GLU A 11 -20.23 -6.55 -5.85
C GLU A 11 -20.12 -8.07 -5.87
N ARG A 12 -19.69 -8.66 -7.00
CA ARG A 12 -19.38 -10.10 -7.08
C ARG A 12 -18.25 -10.50 -6.14
N ASN A 13 -17.16 -9.73 -6.12
CA ASN A 13 -16.04 -9.98 -5.20
C ASN A 13 -16.47 -9.86 -3.74
N ALA A 14 -17.35 -8.91 -3.39
CA ALA A 14 -17.93 -8.79 -2.06
C ALA A 14 -18.77 -10.01 -1.68
N ALA A 15 -19.56 -10.56 -2.60
CA ALA A 15 -20.31 -11.79 -2.38
C ALA A 15 -19.40 -13.00 -2.12
N VAL A 16 -18.31 -13.14 -2.90
CA VAL A 16 -17.30 -14.17 -2.66
C VAL A 16 -16.66 -14.01 -1.29
N PHE A 17 -16.27 -12.80 -0.91
CA PHE A 17 -15.67 -12.54 0.40
C PHE A 17 -16.62 -12.84 1.55
N ARG A 18 -17.92 -12.53 1.43
CA ARG A 18 -18.92 -12.94 2.42
C ARG A 18 -18.97 -14.45 2.61
N ALA A 19 -19.00 -15.20 1.51
CA ALA A 19 -19.01 -16.67 1.56
C ALA A 19 -17.71 -17.23 2.17
N VAL A 20 -16.55 -16.62 1.89
CA VAL A 20 -15.29 -17.03 2.53
C VAL A 20 -15.32 -16.74 4.03
N LEU A 21 -15.76 -15.55 4.43
CA LEU A 21 -15.78 -15.15 5.85
C LEU A 21 -16.78 -15.94 6.67
N SER A 22 -17.92 -16.35 6.10
CA SER A 22 -18.89 -17.22 6.78
C SER A 22 -18.32 -18.60 7.11
N GLU A 23 -17.31 -19.07 6.39
CA GLU A 23 -16.63 -20.33 6.69
C GLU A 23 -15.41 -20.12 7.60
N VAL A 24 -14.66 -19.03 7.43
CA VAL A 24 -13.40 -18.78 8.16
C VAL A 24 -13.65 -18.32 9.60
N LEU A 25 -14.53 -17.33 9.81
CA LEU A 25 -14.68 -16.69 11.12
C LEU A 25 -15.30 -17.59 12.20
N PRO A 26 -16.19 -18.56 11.90
CA PRO A 26 -16.62 -19.52 12.90
C PRO A 26 -15.50 -20.43 13.42
N VAL A 27 -14.44 -20.64 12.63
CA VAL A 27 -13.30 -21.49 13.00
C VAL A 27 -12.20 -20.69 13.68
N VAL A 28 -11.92 -19.48 13.20
CA VAL A 28 -10.87 -18.58 13.71
C VAL A 28 -11.41 -17.16 13.90
N PRO A 29 -12.22 -16.91 14.93
CA PRO A 29 -12.92 -15.63 15.11
C PRO A 29 -11.98 -14.45 15.34
N ASP A 30 -10.76 -14.69 15.84
CA ASP A 30 -9.76 -13.66 16.12
C ASP A 30 -8.65 -13.59 15.04
N ALA A 31 -8.89 -14.14 13.85
CA ALA A 31 -7.89 -14.14 12.78
C ALA A 31 -7.47 -12.72 12.37
N ILE A 32 -6.21 -12.59 11.92
CA ILE A 32 -5.78 -11.44 11.13
C ILE A 32 -5.99 -11.80 9.65
N LEU A 33 -6.84 -11.04 8.97
CA LEU A 33 -7.17 -11.22 7.57
C LEU A 33 -6.20 -10.42 6.72
N LEU A 34 -5.36 -11.10 5.94
CA LEU A 34 -4.41 -10.48 5.01
C LEU A 34 -4.96 -10.52 3.58
N ILE A 35 -5.36 -9.36 3.06
CA ILE A 35 -6.06 -9.22 1.78
C ILE A 35 -5.06 -8.95 0.66
N ALA A 36 -5.06 -9.78 -0.37
CA ALA A 36 -4.25 -9.63 -1.57
C ALA A 36 -5.08 -9.45 -2.86
N SER A 37 -6.39 -9.70 -2.78
CA SER A 37 -7.28 -9.63 -3.94
C SER A 37 -7.47 -8.18 -4.40
N ASN A 38 -7.22 -7.92 -5.68
CA ASN A 38 -7.34 -6.59 -6.24
C ASN A 38 -8.79 -6.20 -6.58
N PRO A 39 -9.14 -4.90 -6.55
CA PRO A 39 -8.31 -3.78 -6.06
C PRO A 39 -8.18 -3.81 -4.53
N VAL A 40 -6.95 -3.96 -4.03
CA VAL A 40 -6.69 -4.42 -2.65
C VAL A 40 -7.22 -3.48 -1.59
N ASP A 41 -7.13 -2.17 -1.79
CA ASP A 41 -7.63 -1.17 -0.84
C ASP A 41 -9.16 -1.24 -0.72
N ILE A 42 -9.87 -1.37 -1.86
CA ILE A 42 -11.33 -1.52 -1.86
C ILE A 42 -11.75 -2.86 -1.25
N MET A 43 -11.05 -3.95 -1.57
CA MET A 43 -11.34 -5.25 -0.96
C MET A 43 -11.06 -5.24 0.54
N THR A 44 -10.07 -4.48 1.01
CA THR A 44 -9.78 -4.25 2.42
C THR A 44 -10.92 -3.49 3.10
N GLN A 45 -11.43 -2.41 2.47
CA GLN A 45 -12.61 -1.70 2.95
C GLN A 45 -13.83 -2.61 3.05
N ILE A 46 -14.13 -3.34 1.97
CA ILE A 46 -15.28 -4.26 1.90
C ILE A 46 -15.18 -5.29 3.02
N THR A 47 -14.02 -5.95 3.14
CA THR A 47 -13.77 -6.97 4.18
C THR A 47 -13.94 -6.39 5.58
N THR A 48 -13.45 -5.18 5.82
CA THR A 48 -13.62 -4.51 7.12
C THR A 48 -15.10 -4.29 7.44
N ARG A 49 -15.91 -3.85 6.46
CA ARG A 49 -17.35 -3.63 6.66
C ARG A 49 -18.16 -4.90 6.92
N ILE A 50 -17.78 -6.03 6.31
CA ILE A 50 -18.57 -7.28 6.37
C ILE A 50 -18.06 -8.30 7.40
N SER A 51 -16.82 -8.17 7.88
CA SER A 51 -16.20 -9.17 8.77
C SER A 51 -16.64 -9.04 10.23
N GLY A 52 -17.02 -7.84 10.67
CA GLY A 52 -17.27 -7.55 12.09
C GLY A 52 -16.01 -7.50 12.96
N LEU A 53 -14.82 -7.62 12.36
CA LEU A 53 -13.54 -7.52 13.07
C LEU A 53 -13.09 -6.05 13.21
N ALA A 54 -12.23 -5.80 14.20
CA ALA A 54 -11.58 -4.49 14.35
C ALA A 54 -10.69 -4.18 13.14
N PRO A 55 -10.68 -2.93 12.60
CA PRO A 55 -9.92 -2.55 11.41
C PRO A 55 -8.44 -2.98 11.43
N GLN A 56 -7.82 -2.97 12.61
CA GLN A 56 -6.42 -3.36 12.81
C GLN A 56 -6.13 -4.82 12.44
N ARG A 57 -7.16 -5.68 12.37
CA ARG A 57 -7.04 -7.09 11.98
C ARG A 57 -7.37 -7.36 10.52
N ILE A 58 -7.79 -6.36 9.74
CA ILE A 58 -8.03 -6.50 8.29
C ILE A 58 -6.96 -5.70 7.56
N ILE A 59 -5.91 -6.39 7.10
CA ILE A 59 -4.73 -5.79 6.49
C ILE A 59 -4.73 -6.08 5.01
N GLY A 60 -4.82 -5.06 4.16
CA GLY A 60 -4.50 -5.18 2.74
C GLY A 60 -2.99 -5.15 2.50
N SER A 61 -2.49 -5.92 1.54
CA SER A 61 -1.07 -5.88 1.16
C SER A 61 -0.61 -4.48 0.75
N GLY A 62 -1.54 -3.67 0.20
CA GLY A 62 -1.32 -2.26 -0.08
C GLY A 62 -0.09 -2.03 -0.96
N THR A 63 0.63 -0.96 -0.68
CA THR A 63 1.80 -0.50 -1.45
C THR A 63 3.13 -1.12 -0.99
N ILE A 64 3.11 -2.30 -0.36
CA ILE A 64 4.35 -2.95 0.13
C ILE A 64 5.34 -3.23 -1.01
N LEU A 65 4.84 -3.62 -2.18
CA LEU A 65 5.67 -3.86 -3.35
C LEU A 65 6.17 -2.58 -4.00
N ASP A 66 5.30 -1.57 -4.07
CA ASP A 66 5.60 -0.28 -4.67
C ASP A 66 6.66 0.43 -3.82
N THR A 67 6.54 0.35 -2.50
CA THR A 67 7.56 0.78 -1.54
C THR A 67 8.89 0.03 -1.74
N ALA A 68 8.86 -1.29 -1.91
CA ALA A 68 10.08 -2.07 -2.16
C ALA A 68 10.76 -1.69 -3.49
N ARG A 69 9.97 -1.45 -4.54
CA ARG A 69 10.45 -0.96 -5.84
C ARG A 69 11.04 0.43 -5.74
N PHE A 70 10.35 1.34 -5.05
CA PHE A 70 10.81 2.71 -4.85
C PHE A 70 12.18 2.72 -4.17
N ARG A 71 12.33 2.00 -3.06
CA ARG A 71 13.61 1.83 -2.36
C ARG A 71 14.68 1.21 -3.26
N SER A 72 14.31 0.23 -4.09
CA SER A 72 15.25 -0.41 -5.00
C SER A 72 15.76 0.52 -6.10
N LEU A 73 14.89 1.36 -6.66
CA LEU A 73 15.25 2.29 -7.73
C LEU A 73 16.07 3.45 -7.20
N VAL A 74 15.69 4.01 -6.05
CA VAL A 74 16.49 5.02 -5.35
C VAL A 74 17.85 4.47 -4.94
N GLY A 75 17.90 3.27 -4.35
CA GLY A 75 19.16 2.63 -3.96
C GLY A 75 20.08 2.38 -5.15
N ARG A 76 19.51 1.97 -6.29
CA ARG A 76 20.27 1.83 -7.55
C ARG A 76 20.84 3.15 -8.03
N HIS A 77 20.04 4.23 -8.01
CA HIS A 77 20.50 5.56 -8.42
C HIS A 77 21.63 6.09 -7.52
N LEU A 78 21.51 5.89 -6.21
CA LEU A 78 22.47 6.37 -5.21
C LEU A 78 23.65 5.41 -4.97
N GLY A 79 23.70 4.26 -5.64
CA GLY A 79 24.78 3.28 -5.46
C GLY A 79 24.79 2.56 -4.11
N ILE A 80 23.63 2.43 -3.43
CA ILE A 80 23.52 1.81 -2.11
C ILE A 80 22.49 0.67 -2.06
N SER A 81 22.57 -0.13 -0.99
CA SER A 81 21.57 -1.17 -0.71
C SER A 81 20.17 -0.55 -0.52
N PRO A 82 19.11 -1.15 -1.09
CA PRO A 82 17.72 -0.71 -0.84
C PRO A 82 17.32 -0.80 0.65
N GLN A 83 18.02 -1.61 1.44
CA GLN A 83 17.80 -1.71 2.89
C GLN A 83 18.25 -0.45 3.64
N SER A 84 19.16 0.32 3.05
CA SER A 84 19.63 1.61 3.58
C SER A 84 18.78 2.79 3.09
N VAL A 85 17.73 2.55 2.30
CA VAL A 85 16.79 3.56 1.83
C VAL A 85 15.49 3.46 2.64
N HIS A 86 15.13 4.54 3.30
CA HIS A 86 13.92 4.71 4.07
C HIS A 86 12.97 5.63 3.31
N ALA A 87 12.18 5.03 2.41
CA ALA A 87 11.18 5.73 1.60
C ALA A 87 9.90 4.90 1.55
N TYR A 88 8.76 5.54 1.29
CA TYR A 88 7.44 4.90 1.29
C TYR A 88 6.59 5.36 0.10
N VAL A 89 5.82 4.42 -0.43
CA VAL A 89 4.72 4.70 -1.34
C VAL A 89 3.41 4.64 -0.54
N LEU A 90 2.55 5.63 -0.70
CA LEU A 90 1.33 5.85 0.07
C LEU A 90 0.08 5.81 -0.82
N GLY A 91 -1.09 5.76 -0.21
CA GLY A 91 -2.38 5.85 -0.89
C GLY A 91 -2.85 4.52 -1.47
N GLU A 92 -3.49 4.60 -2.64
CA GLU A 92 -3.91 3.43 -3.43
C GLU A 92 -2.70 2.59 -3.87
N HIS A 93 -2.83 1.27 -3.83
CA HIS A 93 -1.99 0.39 -4.64
C HIS A 93 -2.49 0.43 -6.09
N GLY A 94 -1.92 1.31 -6.91
CA GLY A 94 -2.35 1.52 -8.29
C GLY A 94 -2.03 2.90 -8.84
N ASP A 95 -2.85 3.35 -9.79
CA ASP A 95 -2.53 4.53 -10.61
C ASP A 95 -2.46 5.83 -9.79
N SER A 96 -3.13 5.93 -8.64
CA SER A 96 -3.08 7.12 -7.77
C SER A 96 -2.11 7.03 -6.58
N GLU A 97 -1.18 6.06 -6.57
CA GLU A 97 -0.16 5.94 -5.52
C GLU A 97 0.74 7.18 -5.42
N VAL A 98 1.23 7.48 -4.21
CA VAL A 98 2.02 8.68 -3.90
C VAL A 98 3.39 8.28 -3.37
N LEU A 99 4.45 8.62 -4.11
CA LEU A 99 5.84 8.47 -3.65
C LEU A 99 6.15 9.63 -2.70
N ALA A 100 6.36 9.36 -1.41
CA ALA A 100 6.69 10.36 -0.41
C ALA A 100 8.19 10.69 -0.46
N TRP A 101 8.58 11.53 -1.40
CA TRP A 101 9.95 12.01 -1.60
C TRP A 101 10.42 12.94 -0.49
N SER A 102 9.53 13.80 0.03
CA SER A 102 9.89 14.83 1.02
C SER A 102 10.43 14.25 2.34
N SER A 103 9.86 13.12 2.79
CA SER A 103 10.27 12.40 4.01
C SER A 103 11.26 11.26 3.75
N ALA A 104 11.63 11.01 2.49
CA ALA A 104 12.54 9.91 2.16
C ALA A 104 13.98 10.19 2.62
N ARG A 105 14.64 9.14 3.13
CA ARG A 105 16.01 9.18 3.66
C ARG A 105 16.88 8.06 3.11
N ALA A 106 18.18 8.30 3.08
CA ALA A 106 19.21 7.28 2.87
C ALA A 106 20.15 7.29 4.08
N GLY A 107 20.23 6.16 4.79
CA GLY A 107 20.82 6.12 6.12
C GLY A 107 20.11 7.11 7.06
N SER A 108 20.86 8.05 7.61
CA SER A 108 20.35 9.05 8.56
C SER A 108 20.03 10.41 7.94
N ILE A 109 20.25 10.64 6.64
CA ILE A 109 20.10 11.95 5.98
C ILE A 109 19.03 11.94 4.88
N SER A 110 18.57 13.12 4.45
CA SER A 110 17.61 13.23 3.34
C SER A 110 18.20 12.69 2.04
N LEU A 111 17.33 12.23 1.13
CA LEU A 111 17.79 11.77 -0.19
C LEU A 111 18.56 12.86 -0.96
N GLN A 112 18.13 14.11 -0.86
CA GLN A 112 18.80 15.25 -1.51
C GLN A 112 20.22 15.43 -0.99
N SER A 113 20.41 15.45 0.34
CA SER A 113 21.74 15.61 0.93
C SER A 113 22.65 14.42 0.64
N PHE A 114 22.10 13.20 0.62
CA PHE A 114 22.85 12.00 0.25
C PHE A 114 23.32 12.09 -1.20
N ALA A 115 22.41 12.41 -2.13
CA ALA A 115 22.66 12.54 -3.56
C ALA A 115 23.78 13.55 -3.87
N GLU A 116 23.80 14.69 -3.18
CA GLU A 116 24.85 15.70 -3.30
C GLU A 116 26.23 15.19 -2.84
N GLN A 117 26.28 14.40 -1.76
CA GLN A 117 27.54 13.87 -1.23
C GLN A 117 28.16 12.78 -2.11
N VAL A 118 27.34 12.05 -2.87
CA VAL A 118 27.80 10.99 -3.79
C VAL A 118 27.84 11.42 -5.25
N ASP A 119 27.63 12.71 -5.54
CA ASP A 119 27.61 13.28 -6.90
C ASP A 119 26.60 12.59 -7.86
N HIS A 120 25.44 12.21 -7.33
CA HIS A 120 24.34 11.60 -8.08
C HIS A 120 23.04 12.40 -7.89
N PRO A 121 22.91 13.60 -8.50
CA PRO A 121 21.79 14.50 -8.25
C PRO A 121 20.41 13.86 -8.56
N LEU A 122 19.43 14.17 -7.71
CA LEU A 122 18.02 13.76 -7.88
C LEU A 122 17.24 14.84 -8.65
N THR A 123 17.61 15.02 -9.92
CA THR A 123 16.92 15.95 -10.83
C THR A 123 15.46 15.55 -11.04
N GLU A 124 14.65 16.46 -11.57
CA GLU A 124 13.25 16.17 -11.89
C GLU A 124 13.11 14.98 -12.86
N ASP A 125 13.96 14.88 -13.88
CA ASP A 125 13.97 13.75 -14.82
C ASP A 125 14.28 12.42 -14.13
N VAL A 126 15.22 12.41 -13.18
CA VAL A 126 15.55 11.21 -12.40
C VAL A 126 14.36 10.80 -11.53
N ARG A 127 13.74 11.76 -10.83
CA ARG A 127 12.55 11.50 -10.00
C ARG A 127 11.41 10.97 -10.86
N ALA A 128 11.14 11.60 -12.00
CA ALA A 128 10.11 11.17 -12.94
C ALA A 128 10.36 9.75 -13.49
N SER A 129 11.62 9.41 -13.80
CA SER A 129 12.01 8.07 -14.24
C SER A 129 11.79 7.01 -13.14
N ILE A 130 12.11 7.35 -11.89
CA ILE A 130 11.87 6.48 -10.74
C ILE A 130 10.36 6.30 -10.51
N ASP A 131 9.58 7.39 -10.55
CA ASP A 131 8.12 7.37 -10.45
C ASP A 131 7.49 6.46 -11.52
N ASP A 132 7.88 6.60 -12.79
CA ASP A 132 7.44 5.69 -13.87
C ASP A 132 7.86 4.24 -13.59
N GLY A 133 9.08 4.05 -13.11
CA GLY A 133 9.63 2.75 -12.76
C GLY A 133 8.85 2.02 -11.67
N VAL A 134 8.28 2.75 -10.71
CA VAL A 134 7.41 2.19 -9.67
C VAL A 134 6.01 1.94 -10.21
N ARG A 135 5.35 2.99 -10.69
CA ARG A 135 3.93 2.97 -11.08
C ARG A 135 3.64 2.00 -12.23
N ASN A 136 4.53 1.97 -13.22
CA ASN A 136 4.36 1.14 -14.41
C ASN A 136 5.02 -0.25 -14.31
N ALA A 137 5.57 -0.62 -13.15
CA ALA A 137 6.21 -1.93 -12.97
C ALA A 137 5.24 -3.09 -13.21
N ALA A 138 4.00 -3.00 -12.70
CA ALA A 138 3.01 -4.05 -12.85
C ALA A 138 2.67 -4.29 -14.33
N TYR A 139 2.42 -3.21 -15.09
CA TYR A 139 2.14 -3.28 -16.52
C TYR A 139 3.30 -3.88 -17.31
N LYS A 140 4.55 -3.47 -17.03
CA LYS A 140 5.75 -4.03 -17.67
C LYS A 140 5.86 -5.54 -17.45
N ILE A 141 5.58 -6.02 -16.22
CA ILE A 141 5.62 -7.45 -15.89
C ILE A 141 4.48 -8.21 -16.57
N ILE A 142 3.26 -7.69 -16.53
CA ILE A 142 2.09 -8.35 -17.16
C ILE A 142 2.31 -8.46 -18.67
N ASN A 143 2.80 -7.42 -19.32
CA ASN A 143 3.10 -7.46 -20.75
C ASN A 143 4.22 -8.46 -21.10
N GLY A 144 5.19 -8.65 -20.19
CA GLY A 144 6.30 -9.57 -20.41
C GLY A 144 5.99 -11.04 -20.13
N LYS A 145 5.14 -11.34 -19.14
CA LYS A 145 4.90 -12.73 -18.68
C LYS A 145 3.45 -13.10 -18.34
N GLY A 146 2.49 -12.22 -18.63
CA GLY A 146 1.05 -12.43 -18.49
C GLY A 146 0.45 -12.26 -17.09
N SER A 147 1.25 -12.17 -16.02
CA SER A 147 0.74 -11.99 -14.64
C SER A 147 1.82 -11.56 -13.65
N THR A 148 1.44 -11.11 -12.44
CA THR A 148 2.36 -10.82 -11.33
C THR A 148 2.01 -11.70 -10.12
N TYR A 149 2.99 -12.41 -9.54
CA TYR A 149 2.72 -13.33 -8.41
C TYR A 149 3.93 -13.54 -7.49
N TYR A 150 5.15 -13.60 -8.03
CA TYR A 150 6.35 -13.75 -7.17
C TYR A 150 6.58 -12.57 -6.22
N GLY A 151 6.49 -11.33 -6.73
CA GLY A 151 6.70 -10.14 -5.92
C GLY A 151 5.70 -10.08 -4.76
N ILE A 152 4.40 -10.22 -5.05
CA ILE A 152 3.35 -10.21 -4.04
C ILE A 152 3.48 -11.38 -3.06
N GLY A 153 3.88 -12.57 -3.51
CA GLY A 153 4.16 -13.70 -2.62
C GLY A 153 5.23 -13.37 -1.57
N ALA A 154 6.32 -12.72 -1.98
CA ALA A 154 7.35 -12.26 -1.05
C ALA A 154 6.86 -11.14 -0.11
N GLY A 155 6.06 -10.20 -0.63
CA GLY A 155 5.43 -9.14 0.17
C GLY A 155 4.49 -9.68 1.24
N LEU A 156 3.62 -10.63 0.89
CA LEU A 156 2.71 -11.29 1.82
C LEU A 156 3.48 -12.08 2.87
N ALA A 157 4.49 -12.85 2.47
CA ALA A 157 5.36 -13.57 3.40
C ALA A 157 6.05 -12.63 4.39
N ARG A 158 6.44 -11.43 3.95
CA ARG A 158 7.04 -10.40 4.81
C ARG A 158 6.07 -9.85 5.87
N ILE A 159 4.81 -9.64 5.50
CA ILE A 159 3.74 -9.20 6.41
C ILE A 159 3.41 -10.32 7.41
N VAL A 160 3.20 -11.55 6.91
CA VAL A 160 2.93 -12.73 7.75
C VAL A 160 4.06 -12.95 8.75
N LYS A 161 5.33 -12.81 8.33
CA LYS A 161 6.48 -12.93 9.23
C LYS A 161 6.43 -11.87 10.35
N ALA A 162 6.14 -10.61 10.02
CA ALA A 162 6.03 -9.53 11.00
C ALA A 162 4.93 -9.82 12.05
N ILE A 163 3.79 -10.35 11.60
CA ILE A 163 2.67 -10.75 12.46
C ILE A 163 3.05 -11.95 13.33
N ALA A 164 3.47 -13.05 12.71
CA ALA A 164 3.72 -14.33 13.38
C ALA A 164 4.85 -14.24 14.42
N GLN A 165 5.87 -13.44 14.14
CA GLN A 165 7.04 -13.27 15.00
C GLN A 165 6.99 -11.99 15.85
N ASP A 166 5.89 -11.24 15.80
CA ASP A 166 5.69 -9.98 16.52
C ASP A 166 6.86 -8.99 16.37
N HIS A 167 7.39 -8.86 15.15
CA HIS A 167 8.59 -8.06 14.89
C HIS A 167 8.39 -6.57 15.13
N ARG A 168 7.15 -6.08 15.05
CA ARG A 168 6.83 -4.65 15.09
C ARG A 168 7.55 -3.87 13.99
N ASP A 169 7.56 -4.47 12.80
CA ASP A 169 8.13 -3.87 11.61
C ASP A 169 7.26 -2.71 11.10
N VAL A 170 7.90 -1.67 10.57
CA VAL A 170 7.19 -0.60 9.85
C VAL A 170 7.03 -0.99 8.38
N LEU A 171 5.79 -1.21 7.94
CA LEU A 171 5.44 -1.59 6.57
C LEU A 171 4.36 -0.67 6.02
N SER A 172 4.41 -0.34 4.72
CA SER A 172 3.29 0.32 4.04
C SER A 172 2.28 -0.73 3.60
N VAL A 173 1.16 -0.81 4.32
CA VAL A 173 0.06 -1.77 4.11
C VAL A 173 -1.24 -0.99 4.19
N SER A 174 -2.37 -1.57 3.76
CA SER A 174 -3.68 -0.89 3.75
C SER A 174 -4.55 -1.33 4.94
N ILE A 175 -5.23 -0.40 5.61
CA ILE A 175 -6.35 -0.65 6.55
C ILE A 175 -7.33 0.52 6.46
N VAL A 176 -8.58 0.31 6.88
CA VAL A 176 -9.54 1.41 7.07
C VAL A 176 -9.01 2.34 8.15
N THR A 177 -8.67 3.56 7.76
CA THR A 177 -8.12 4.59 8.63
C THR A 177 -9.22 5.57 9.00
N PRO A 178 -9.35 5.97 10.28
CA PRO A 178 -10.39 6.91 10.71
C PRO A 178 -10.38 8.22 9.93
N GLU A 179 -9.18 8.73 9.62
CA GLU A 179 -8.98 10.00 8.93
C GLU A 179 -7.60 10.01 8.25
N VAL A 180 -7.56 10.37 6.96
CA VAL A 180 -6.34 10.66 6.20
C VAL A 180 -6.54 11.90 5.35
N THR A 181 -5.78 12.96 5.61
CA THR A 181 -5.72 14.20 4.80
C THR A 181 -7.08 14.90 4.57
N GLY A 182 -8.01 14.80 5.52
CA GLY A 182 -9.39 15.26 5.46
C GLY A 182 -10.43 14.19 5.09
N VAL A 183 -10.02 12.96 4.73
CA VAL A 183 -10.92 11.89 4.25
C VAL A 183 -11.11 10.84 5.35
N ARG A 184 -12.36 10.60 5.74
CA ARG A 184 -12.69 9.67 6.83
C ARG A 184 -13.01 8.25 6.36
N ASP A 185 -12.71 7.29 7.24
CA ASP A 185 -13.09 5.87 7.12
C ASP A 185 -12.74 5.26 5.76
N VAL A 186 -11.48 5.43 5.36
CA VAL A 186 -10.95 5.01 4.05
C VAL A 186 -9.81 4.01 4.20
N ALA A 187 -9.88 2.91 3.46
CA ALA A 187 -8.80 1.94 3.32
C ALA A 187 -7.76 2.46 2.32
N LEU A 188 -6.54 2.67 2.78
CA LEU A 188 -5.38 3.04 1.96
C LEU A 188 -4.07 2.74 2.69
N SER A 189 -2.97 2.81 1.94
CA SER A 189 -1.64 2.53 2.47
C SER A 189 -0.95 3.75 3.07
N ILE A 190 -0.50 3.60 4.32
CA ILE A 190 0.49 4.47 4.99
C ILE A 190 1.44 3.57 5.79
N PRO A 191 2.61 4.07 6.25
CA PRO A 191 3.52 3.30 7.09
C PRO A 191 2.85 2.96 8.43
N ARG A 192 2.93 1.69 8.81
CA ARG A 192 2.28 1.16 10.02
C ARG A 192 3.19 0.17 10.72
N VAL A 193 3.13 0.17 12.05
CA VAL A 193 3.78 -0.84 12.89
C VAL A 193 2.94 -2.11 12.86
N ILE A 194 3.51 -3.23 12.39
CA ILE A 194 2.83 -4.52 12.24
C ILE A 194 3.41 -5.54 13.22
N GLY A 195 2.53 -6.18 14.00
CA GLY A 195 2.92 -7.24 14.93
C GLY A 195 1.81 -8.26 15.14
N ARG A 196 1.88 -9.02 16.25
CA ARG A 196 0.95 -10.14 16.51
C ARG A 196 -0.52 -9.76 16.62
N ALA A 197 -0.80 -8.48 16.90
CA ALA A 197 -2.14 -7.92 17.03
C ALA A 197 -2.69 -7.37 15.70
N GLY A 198 -1.93 -7.47 14.61
CA GLY A 198 -2.21 -6.80 13.33
C GLY A 198 -1.51 -5.45 13.24
N VAL A 199 -2.22 -4.41 12.84
CA VAL A 199 -1.72 -3.02 12.89
C VAL A 199 -1.74 -2.51 14.33
N ILE A 200 -0.60 -2.05 14.82
CA ILE A 200 -0.42 -1.52 16.18
C ILE A 200 -0.48 0.01 16.19
N THR A 201 0.14 0.65 15.20
CA THR A 201 0.29 2.11 15.17
C THR A 201 0.39 2.61 13.74
N ASP A 202 -0.33 3.69 13.44
CA ASP A 202 -0.19 4.46 12.21
C ASP A 202 0.95 5.46 12.34
N LEU A 203 1.81 5.54 11.32
CA LEU A 203 2.94 6.47 11.25
C LEU A 203 2.75 7.35 10.02
N PHE A 204 2.14 8.52 10.24
CA PHE A 204 1.95 9.49 9.17
C PHE A 204 3.27 10.21 8.87
N PRO A 205 3.81 10.13 7.64
CA PRO A 205 5.06 10.80 7.31
C PRO A 205 4.86 12.31 7.12
N ASP A 206 5.95 13.07 7.25
CA ASP A 206 5.98 14.45 6.77
C ASP A 206 5.81 14.45 5.24
N LEU A 207 4.92 15.31 4.74
CA LEU A 207 4.60 15.45 3.32
C LEU A 207 4.66 16.93 2.93
N ASP A 208 5.13 17.21 1.72
CA ASP A 208 4.99 18.54 1.14
C ASP A 208 3.55 18.79 0.66
N GLU A 209 3.25 20.03 0.26
CA GLU A 209 1.89 20.42 -0.18
C GLU A 209 1.41 19.61 -1.39
N HIS A 210 2.31 19.26 -2.30
CA HIS A 210 1.98 18.52 -3.52
C HIS A 210 1.65 17.05 -3.17
N GLU A 211 2.48 16.39 -2.37
CA GLU A 211 2.30 15.03 -1.89
C GLU A 211 1.05 14.90 -1.01
N TYR A 212 0.82 15.86 -0.10
CA TYR A 212 -0.39 15.92 0.72
C TYR A 212 -1.64 16.03 -0.16
N GLY A 213 -1.63 16.94 -1.14
CA GLY A 213 -2.72 17.09 -2.10
C GLY A 213 -2.93 15.83 -2.95
N ALA A 214 -1.86 15.14 -3.35
CA ALA A 214 -1.95 13.89 -4.09
C ALA A 214 -2.55 12.75 -3.25
N LEU A 215 -2.14 12.64 -1.99
CA LEU A 215 -2.67 11.63 -1.07
C LEU A 215 -4.15 11.87 -0.78
N ASN A 216 -4.55 13.14 -0.58
CA ASN A 216 -5.97 13.51 -0.45
C ASN A 216 -6.79 13.10 -1.67
N ARG A 217 -6.28 13.33 -2.89
CA ARG A 217 -6.97 12.90 -4.12
C ARG A 217 -7.10 11.38 -4.18
N SER A 218 -6.03 10.64 -3.89
CA SER A 218 -6.04 9.17 -3.86
C SER A 218 -7.07 8.64 -2.85
N ALA A 219 -7.04 9.18 -1.62
CA ALA A 219 -8.00 8.83 -0.56
C ALA A 219 -9.45 9.13 -0.98
N SER A 220 -9.69 10.28 -1.60
CA SER A 220 -11.03 10.69 -2.07
C SER A 220 -11.57 9.76 -3.16
N LEU A 221 -10.71 9.35 -4.10
CA LEU A 221 -11.08 8.39 -5.16
C LEU A 221 -11.44 7.02 -4.57
N LEU A 222 -10.60 6.51 -3.65
CA LEU A 222 -10.85 5.24 -2.96
C LEU A 222 -12.15 5.29 -2.16
N LYS A 223 -12.37 6.38 -1.41
CA LYS A 223 -13.58 6.58 -0.60
C LYS A 223 -14.83 6.62 -1.47
N ALA A 224 -14.82 7.39 -2.55
CA ALA A 224 -15.94 7.48 -3.48
C ALA A 224 -16.26 6.11 -4.13
N LEU A 225 -15.24 5.36 -4.54
CA LEU A 225 -15.43 4.03 -5.11
C LEU A 225 -15.98 3.05 -4.06
N ALA A 226 -15.41 3.04 -2.86
CA ALA A 226 -15.86 2.20 -1.75
C ALA A 226 -17.31 2.47 -1.34
N ASP A 227 -17.75 3.73 -1.36
CA ASP A 227 -19.12 4.11 -1.01
C ASP A 227 -20.13 3.80 -2.13
N SER A 228 -19.66 3.62 -3.36
CA SER A 228 -20.50 3.18 -4.47
C SER A 228 -20.85 1.68 -4.42
N VAL A 229 -20.05 0.86 -3.74
CA VAL A 229 -20.28 -0.58 -3.60
C VAL A 229 -21.41 -0.84 -2.61
N ARG A 230 -22.49 -1.46 -3.10
CA ARG A 230 -23.61 -1.89 -2.25
C ARG A 230 -23.27 -3.24 -1.62
N LEU A 231 -23.13 -3.24 -0.31
CA LEU A 231 -22.85 -4.44 0.47
C LEU A 231 -24.13 -5.08 0.97
#